data_AF-A0A6L3ACB9-F1
#
_entry.id   AF-A0A6L3ACB9-F1
#
_cell.length_a   1.000
_cell.length_b   1.000
_cell.length_c   1.000
_cell.angle_alpha   90.00
_cell.angle_beta   90.00
_cell.angle_gamma   90.00
#
_symmetry.space_group_name_H-M   'P 1'
#
loop_
_entity.id
_entity.type
_entity.pdbx_description
1 polymer ?
#
loop_
_entity_poly.entity_id
_entity_poly.type
_entity_poly.pdbx_seq_one_letter_code
_entity_poly.pdbx_strand_id
1 'polypeptide(L)'
;MLARLRAALRIEDLALPAWLGLAVPLLVGVGGWEGASELDDSGSALTGLVYVVVSLGAVLCLATFPGGFTGEAPRLFRPPDVYALGPFIGALAMVGGTGIDNLGLTSTGEFGPFLVLGALAIIAHRWLPSLSSIHRRMLMAPFVFITAGVFNGMMASTFDAFDFARLIAEEPGSPGPLALSLALPVAVTAPAYAMLVFAPGRIADPGGPVFAWLVRYLVCLAGLVIGASWLVAIGS
;
A
#
# COMPACT_ATOMS: atom_id res chain seq x y z
N MET A 1 -2.00 -23.96 16.17
CA MET A 1 -1.42 -23.14 15.08
C MET A 1 -2.49 -22.61 14.13
N LEU A 2 -3.34 -23.46 13.53
CA LEU A 2 -4.45 -23.05 12.65
C LEU A 2 -5.42 -22.00 13.22
N ALA A 3 -5.79 -22.09 14.50
CA ALA A 3 -6.65 -21.09 15.15
C ALA A 3 -6.00 -19.70 15.23
N ARG A 4 -4.68 -19.63 15.44
CA ARG A 4 -3.92 -18.37 15.43
C ARG A 4 -3.80 -17.80 14.02
N LEU A 5 -3.66 -18.67 13.01
CA LEU A 5 -3.64 -18.29 11.60
C LEU A 5 -5.00 -17.74 11.12
N ARG A 6 -6.12 -18.40 11.47
CA ARG A 6 -7.47 -17.89 11.19
C ARG A 6 -7.79 -16.60 11.92
N ALA A 7 -7.28 -16.42 13.14
CA ALA A 7 -7.44 -15.17 13.88
C ALA A 7 -6.58 -14.03 13.31
N ALA A 8 -5.49 -14.37 12.61
CA ALA A 8 -4.56 -13.42 11.99
C ALA A 8 -4.96 -13.02 10.58
N LEU A 9 -5.60 -13.92 9.82
CA LEU A 9 -6.05 -13.70 8.45
C LEU A 9 -7.52 -13.28 8.43
N ARG A 10 -7.77 -12.04 8.00
CA ARG A 10 -9.10 -11.53 7.72
C ARG A 10 -9.40 -11.58 6.23
N ILE A 11 -10.66 -11.35 5.88
CA ILE A 11 -11.08 -11.40 4.47
C ILE A 11 -10.36 -10.32 3.64
N GLU A 12 -10.08 -9.17 4.23
CA GLU A 12 -9.32 -8.09 3.59
C GLU A 12 -7.88 -8.52 3.27
N ASP A 13 -7.30 -9.40 4.09
CA ASP A 13 -5.95 -9.92 3.91
C ASP A 13 -5.87 -10.97 2.80
N LEU A 14 -7.00 -11.58 2.43
CA LEU A 14 -7.13 -12.50 1.30
C LEU A 14 -7.54 -11.76 0.03
N ALA A 15 -8.23 -10.62 0.16
CA ALA A 15 -8.61 -9.80 -0.97
C ALA A 15 -7.38 -9.17 -1.65
N LEU A 16 -6.36 -8.78 -0.89
CA LEU A 16 -5.12 -8.20 -1.43
C LEU A 16 -4.31 -9.17 -2.33
N PRO A 17 -3.97 -10.41 -1.91
CA PRO A 17 -3.30 -11.37 -2.77
C PRO A 17 -4.20 -11.87 -3.90
N ALA A 18 -5.53 -11.97 -3.69
CA ALA A 18 -6.45 -12.31 -4.77
C ALA A 18 -6.51 -11.17 -5.82
N TRP A 19 -6.47 -9.93 -5.38
CA TRP A 19 -6.39 -8.77 -6.26
C TRP A 19 -5.09 -8.78 -7.07
N LEU A 20 -3.95 -8.89 -6.39
CA LEU A 20 -2.62 -8.88 -7.02
C LEU A 20 -2.35 -10.10 -7.90
N GLY A 21 -2.72 -11.30 -7.45
CA GLY A 21 -2.36 -12.56 -8.09
C GLY A 21 -3.40 -13.09 -9.09
N LEU A 22 -4.65 -12.62 -9.04
CA LEU A 22 -5.72 -13.07 -9.94
C LEU A 22 -6.37 -11.91 -10.68
N ALA A 23 -6.91 -10.92 -9.96
CA ALA A 23 -7.73 -9.87 -10.59
C ALA A 23 -6.90 -9.03 -11.57
N VAL A 24 -5.76 -8.51 -11.13
CA VAL A 24 -4.89 -7.67 -11.98
C VAL A 24 -4.40 -8.44 -13.22
N PRO A 25 -3.80 -9.64 -13.11
CA PRO A 25 -3.37 -10.40 -14.29
C PRO A 25 -4.51 -10.77 -15.23
N LEU A 26 -5.65 -11.22 -14.69
CA LEU A 26 -6.81 -11.57 -15.51
C LEU A 26 -7.28 -10.39 -16.33
N LEU A 27 -7.33 -9.21 -15.72
CA LEU A 27 -7.88 -8.06 -16.40
C LEU A 27 -6.91 -7.44 -17.40
N VAL A 28 -5.60 -7.51 -17.13
CA VAL A 28 -4.56 -7.23 -18.13
C VAL A 28 -4.68 -8.22 -19.31
N GLY A 29 -4.79 -9.52 -19.04
CA GLY A 29 -4.82 -10.57 -20.06
C GLY A 29 -6.07 -10.58 -20.96
N VAL A 30 -7.20 -9.99 -20.53
CA VAL A 30 -8.43 -9.91 -21.34
C VAL A 30 -8.39 -8.71 -22.31
N GLY A 31 -7.29 -7.95 -22.36
CA GLY A 31 -7.14 -6.78 -23.23
C GLY A 31 -8.05 -5.61 -22.85
N GLY A 32 -8.76 -5.71 -21.73
CA GLY A 32 -9.63 -4.65 -21.21
C GLY A 32 -8.90 -3.68 -20.28
N TRP A 33 -7.63 -3.95 -19.96
CA TRP A 33 -6.91 -3.25 -18.91
C TRP A 33 -5.48 -2.85 -19.30
N GLU A 34 -5.29 -2.34 -20.53
CA GLU A 34 -4.14 -1.45 -20.86
C GLU A 34 -4.08 -0.27 -19.85
N GLY A 35 -5.27 0.14 -19.35
CA GLY A 35 -5.51 1.09 -18.25
C GLY A 35 -4.92 0.77 -16.85
N ALA A 36 -4.34 -0.42 -16.60
CA ALA A 36 -3.91 -0.84 -15.24
C ALA A 36 -2.47 -0.45 -14.97
N SER A 37 -1.62 -0.72 -15.96
CA SER A 37 -0.30 -0.13 -16.07
C SER A 37 -0.40 1.39 -16.23
N GLU A 38 -1.52 1.87 -16.78
CA GLU A 38 -1.94 3.26 -16.97
C GLU A 38 -2.69 3.87 -15.76
N LEU A 39 -2.42 3.40 -14.54
CA LEU A 39 -2.57 4.27 -13.36
C LEU A 39 -1.59 5.47 -13.37
N ASP A 40 -0.75 5.52 -14.40
CA ASP A 40 0.13 6.60 -14.85
C ASP A 40 -0.38 7.31 -16.13
N ASP A 41 -1.61 7.05 -16.60
CA ASP A 41 -2.18 7.79 -17.74
C ASP A 41 -2.56 9.19 -17.29
N SER A 42 -1.52 10.03 -17.27
CA SER A 42 -1.53 11.46 -16.98
C SER A 42 -2.63 12.14 -17.82
N GLY A 43 -3.83 12.27 -17.27
CA GLY A 43 -4.95 12.91 -17.97
C GLY A 43 -6.34 12.36 -17.68
N SER A 44 -6.50 11.21 -17.03
CA SER A 44 -7.83 10.73 -16.62
C SER A 44 -8.31 11.47 -15.36
N ALA A 45 -9.14 12.50 -15.55
CA ALA A 45 -9.77 13.23 -14.45
C ALA A 45 -10.59 12.33 -13.51
N LEU A 46 -11.17 11.24 -14.04
CA LEU A 46 -11.89 10.26 -13.22
C LEU A 46 -10.95 9.51 -12.29
N THR A 47 -9.80 9.06 -12.79
CA THR A 47 -8.76 8.40 -11.99
C THR A 47 -8.26 9.35 -10.90
N GLY A 48 -8.01 10.62 -11.26
CA GLY A 48 -7.62 11.66 -10.32
C GLY A 48 -8.64 11.87 -9.19
N LEU A 49 -9.93 11.95 -9.54
CA LEU A 49 -11.01 12.08 -8.56
C LEU A 49 -11.09 10.87 -7.62
N VAL A 50 -10.96 9.65 -8.16
CA VAL A 50 -10.93 8.43 -7.34
C VAL A 50 -9.77 8.48 -6.34
N TYR A 51 -8.56 8.84 -6.78
CA TYR A 51 -7.38 8.93 -5.92
C TYR A 51 -7.53 9.97 -4.81
N VAL A 52 -8.08 11.13 -5.14
CA VAL A 52 -8.38 12.18 -4.15
C VAL A 52 -9.41 11.69 -3.14
N VAL A 53 -10.52 11.09 -3.58
CA VAL A 53 -11.59 10.60 -2.70
C VAL A 53 -11.08 9.53 -1.74
N VAL A 54 -10.31 8.55 -2.21
CA VAL A 54 -9.76 7.51 -1.33
C VAL A 54 -8.74 8.07 -0.35
N SER A 55 -7.94 9.05 -0.78
CA SER A 55 -6.97 9.73 0.08
C SER A 55 -7.68 10.55 1.16
N LEU A 56 -8.77 11.23 0.84
CA LEU A 56 -9.63 11.90 1.83
C LEU A 56 -10.27 10.91 2.81
N GLY A 57 -10.68 9.73 2.35
CA GLY A 57 -11.13 8.64 3.23
C GLY A 57 -10.04 8.21 4.21
N ALA A 58 -8.80 8.07 3.74
CA ALA A 58 -7.64 7.74 4.56
C ALA A 58 -7.31 8.87 5.57
N VAL A 59 -7.39 10.13 5.17
CA VAL A 59 -7.26 11.32 6.04
C VAL A 59 -8.33 11.32 7.13
N LEU A 60 -9.59 11.05 6.78
CA LEU A 60 -10.69 10.97 7.75
C LEU A 60 -10.49 9.81 8.73
N CYS A 61 -9.99 8.67 8.24
CA CYS A 61 -9.63 7.54 9.09
C CYS A 61 -8.52 7.91 10.09
N LEU A 62 -7.49 8.65 9.66
CA LEU A 62 -6.43 9.16 10.54
C LEU A 62 -6.98 10.17 11.56
N ALA A 63 -7.84 11.10 11.11
CA ALA A 63 -8.42 12.12 11.96
C ALA A 63 -9.39 11.54 13.01
N THR A 64 -9.96 10.35 12.77
CA THR A 64 -10.87 9.66 13.69
C THR A 64 -10.23 8.45 14.38
N PHE A 65 -8.90 8.44 14.45
CA PHE A 65 -8.12 7.42 15.16
C PHE A 65 -8.57 7.29 16.63
N PRO A 66 -8.50 6.11 17.27
CA PRO A 66 -8.95 5.96 18.65
C PRO A 66 -7.93 6.56 19.63
N GLY A 67 -8.39 7.52 20.44
CA GLY A 67 -7.55 8.21 21.44
C GLY A 67 -8.05 9.58 21.92
N GLY A 68 -9.35 9.87 21.77
CA GLY A 68 -9.91 11.20 21.99
C GLY A 68 -9.82 11.74 23.44
N PHE A 69 -9.70 13.08 23.53
CA PHE A 69 -9.90 14.04 24.63
C PHE A 69 -9.46 13.74 26.08
N THR A 70 -8.87 12.60 26.39
CA THR A 70 -8.18 12.45 27.68
C THR A 70 -6.84 13.19 27.55
N GLY A 71 -6.48 14.03 28.52
CA GLY A 71 -5.26 14.85 28.51
C GLY A 71 -3.93 14.08 28.47
N GLU A 72 -3.96 12.80 28.13
CA GLU A 72 -2.79 11.98 27.89
C GLU A 72 -2.27 12.13 26.45
N ALA A 73 -1.00 11.76 26.23
CA ALA A 73 -0.43 11.70 24.89
C ALA A 73 -1.29 10.79 23.98
N PRO A 74 -1.70 11.26 22.78
CA PRO A 74 -2.54 10.48 21.88
C PRO A 74 -1.93 9.11 21.60
N ARG A 75 -2.75 8.06 21.62
CA ARG A 75 -2.29 6.68 21.37
C ARG A 75 -1.51 6.55 20.07
N LEU A 76 -1.87 7.35 19.06
CA LEU A 76 -1.20 7.44 17.76
C LEU A 76 0.31 7.72 17.86
N PHE A 77 0.77 8.43 18.90
CA PHE A 77 2.19 8.75 19.12
C PHE A 77 2.91 7.74 20.03
N ARG A 78 2.25 6.66 20.44
CA ARG A 78 2.86 5.61 21.26
C ARG A 78 3.28 4.43 20.37
N PRO A 79 4.41 3.76 20.66
CA PRO A 79 4.77 2.54 19.98
C PRO A 79 3.70 1.45 20.15
N PRO A 80 3.46 0.62 19.12
CA PRO A 80 4.11 0.62 17.81
C PRO A 80 3.44 1.54 16.77
N ASP A 81 2.35 2.24 17.12
CA ASP A 81 1.48 2.94 16.16
C ASP A 81 2.19 4.15 15.50
N VAL A 82 3.08 4.82 16.23
CA VAL A 82 3.88 5.95 15.73
C VAL A 82 4.76 5.59 14.52
N TYR A 83 5.20 4.34 14.41
CA TYR A 83 6.05 3.89 13.30
C TYR A 83 5.28 3.77 11.97
N ALA A 84 3.95 3.71 12.02
CA ALA A 84 3.12 3.70 10.82
C ALA A 84 2.87 5.11 10.26
N LEU A 85 3.04 6.17 11.06
CA LEU A 85 2.69 7.53 10.64
C LEU A 85 3.50 8.01 9.43
N GLY A 86 4.83 7.92 9.49
CA GLY A 86 5.70 8.38 8.40
C GLY A 86 5.37 7.69 7.07
N PRO A 87 5.39 6.34 7.02
CA PRO A 87 5.04 5.61 5.81
C PRO A 87 3.61 5.89 5.31
N PHE A 88 2.65 6.03 6.23
CA PHE A 88 1.26 6.37 5.87
C PHE A 88 1.15 7.76 5.23
N ILE A 89 1.80 8.77 5.82
CA ILE A 89 1.80 10.14 5.30
C ILE A 89 2.49 10.19 3.94
N GLY A 90 3.58 9.44 3.75
CA GLY A 90 4.23 9.33 2.44
C GLY A 90 3.34 8.66 1.39
N ALA A 91 2.62 7.58 1.74
CA ALA A 91 1.65 6.96 0.84
C ALA A 91 0.49 7.89 0.49
N LEU A 92 -0.02 8.63 1.49
CA LEU A 92 -1.08 9.61 1.29
C LEU A 92 -0.65 10.74 0.36
N ALA A 93 0.56 11.26 0.58
CA ALA A 93 1.15 12.30 -0.26
C ALA A 93 1.32 11.79 -1.71
N MET A 94 1.81 10.57 -1.87
CA MET A 94 2.00 9.95 -3.18
C MET A 94 0.68 9.75 -3.92
N VAL A 95 -0.27 8.99 -3.35
CA VAL A 95 -1.55 8.69 -4.03
C VAL A 95 -2.39 9.95 -4.24
N GLY A 96 -2.47 10.81 -3.23
CA GLY A 96 -3.22 12.05 -3.31
C GLY A 96 -2.60 13.04 -4.30
N GLY A 97 -1.27 13.17 -4.32
CA GLY A 97 -0.53 13.99 -5.26
C GLY A 97 -0.77 13.56 -6.70
N THR A 98 -0.58 12.27 -7.00
CA THR A 98 -0.91 11.68 -8.31
C THR A 98 -2.38 11.94 -8.68
N GLY A 99 -3.28 11.93 -7.70
CA GLY A 99 -4.69 12.26 -7.93
C GLY A 99 -4.93 13.71 -8.37
N ILE A 100 -4.23 14.66 -7.75
CA ILE A 100 -4.27 16.09 -8.10
C ILE A 100 -3.67 16.33 -9.48
N ASP A 101 -2.55 15.68 -9.79
CA ASP A 101 -1.87 15.80 -11.08
C ASP A 101 -2.76 15.28 -12.22
N ASN A 102 -3.43 14.15 -12.02
CA ASN A 102 -4.42 13.60 -12.96
C ASN A 102 -5.67 14.48 -13.14
N LEU A 103 -5.96 15.39 -12.21
CA LEU A 103 -7.02 16.39 -12.35
C LEU A 103 -6.54 17.64 -13.11
N GLY A 104 -5.27 17.72 -13.52
CA GLY A 104 -4.68 18.90 -14.15
C GLY A 104 -4.53 20.09 -13.21
N LEU A 105 -4.56 19.85 -11.89
CA LEU A 105 -4.48 20.88 -10.85
C LEU A 105 -3.03 21.15 -10.42
N THR A 106 -2.06 20.94 -11.31
CA THR A 106 -0.63 21.04 -11.05
C THR A 106 -0.28 22.35 -10.34
N SER A 107 0.03 22.23 -9.06
CA SER A 107 0.60 23.29 -8.25
C SER A 107 2.09 23.01 -8.06
N THR A 108 2.89 24.01 -7.70
CA THR A 108 4.35 23.89 -7.46
C THR A 108 4.74 22.99 -6.27
N GLY A 109 3.89 22.06 -5.86
CA GLY A 109 4.11 21.09 -4.80
C GLY A 109 3.14 19.91 -4.90
N GLU A 110 3.42 18.96 -5.80
CA GLU A 110 2.64 17.74 -6.08
C GLU A 110 2.25 16.98 -4.79
N PHE A 111 3.14 16.94 -3.80
CA PHE A 111 2.92 16.26 -2.51
C PHE A 111 2.33 17.16 -1.40
N GLY A 112 2.41 18.49 -1.58
CA GLY A 112 2.17 19.48 -0.53
C GLY A 112 0.78 19.43 0.11
N PRO A 113 -0.31 19.42 -0.66
CA PRO A 113 -1.68 19.44 -0.13
C PRO A 113 -1.97 18.27 0.81
N PHE A 114 -1.55 17.06 0.46
CA PHE A 114 -1.84 15.86 1.25
C PHE A 114 -0.93 15.70 2.47
N LEU A 115 0.28 16.23 2.44
CA LEU A 115 1.11 16.40 3.64
C LEU A 115 0.43 17.34 4.65
N VAL A 116 -0.10 18.48 4.16
CA VAL A 116 -0.85 19.43 4.99
C VAL A 116 -2.13 18.78 5.54
N LEU A 117 -2.90 18.07 4.72
CA LEU A 117 -4.10 17.36 5.18
C LEU A 117 -3.79 16.29 6.22
N GLY A 118 -2.70 15.55 6.06
CA GLY A 118 -2.24 14.58 7.06
C GLY A 118 -1.89 15.25 8.40
N ALA A 119 -1.15 16.35 8.37
CA ALA A 119 -0.84 17.14 9.57
C ALA A 119 -2.12 17.73 10.22
N LEU A 120 -3.03 18.26 9.41
CA LEU A 120 -4.32 18.76 9.88
C LEU A 120 -5.17 17.65 10.47
N ALA A 121 -5.18 16.43 9.92
CA ALA A 121 -5.88 15.29 10.48
C ALA A 121 -5.35 14.90 11.87
N ILE A 122 -4.01 14.92 12.04
CA ILE A 122 -3.37 14.66 13.34
C ILE A 122 -3.80 15.70 14.38
N ILE A 123 -3.89 16.98 13.98
CA ILE A 123 -4.35 18.06 14.86
C ILE A 123 -5.86 17.91 15.13
N ALA A 124 -6.64 17.65 14.08
CA ALA A 124 -8.09 17.51 14.09
C ALA A 124 -8.57 16.31 14.93
N HIS A 125 -7.74 15.28 15.08
CA HIS A 125 -8.02 14.13 15.92
C HIS A 125 -8.38 14.50 17.37
N ARG A 126 -7.92 15.65 17.85
CA ARG A 126 -8.30 16.13 19.18
C ARG A 126 -9.76 16.51 19.28
N TRP A 127 -10.43 16.94 18.21
CA TRP A 127 -11.80 17.44 18.24
C TRP A 127 -12.83 16.50 17.61
N LEU A 128 -12.39 15.52 16.84
CA LEU A 128 -13.27 14.58 16.15
C LEU A 128 -13.57 13.34 17.01
N PRO A 129 -14.81 12.81 16.96
CA PRO A 129 -15.13 11.55 17.62
C PRO A 129 -14.38 10.39 16.98
N SER A 130 -13.90 9.46 17.80
CA SER A 130 -13.28 8.23 17.29
C SER A 130 -14.32 7.34 16.62
N LEU A 131 -14.05 6.90 15.40
CA LEU A 131 -14.92 5.94 14.70
C LEU A 131 -14.72 4.52 15.25
N SER A 132 -15.65 3.61 14.94
CA SER A 132 -15.44 2.19 15.21
C SER A 132 -14.40 1.60 14.24
N SER A 133 -13.75 0.49 14.62
CA SER A 133 -12.74 -0.16 13.76
C SER A 133 -13.31 -0.54 12.39
N ILE A 134 -14.57 -0.99 12.34
CA ILE A 134 -15.23 -1.38 11.10
C ILE A 134 -15.32 -0.18 10.13
N HIS A 135 -15.79 0.98 10.59
CA HIS A 135 -15.90 2.17 9.72
C HIS A 135 -14.54 2.66 9.23
N ARG A 136 -13.52 2.68 10.11
CA ARG A 136 -12.15 3.02 9.71
C ARG A 136 -11.60 2.10 8.64
N ARG A 137 -11.86 0.79 8.74
CA ARG A 137 -11.46 -0.18 7.72
C ARG A 137 -12.18 0.04 6.40
N MET A 138 -13.48 0.35 6.42
CA MET A 138 -14.21 0.67 5.19
C MET A 138 -13.66 1.92 4.51
N LEU A 139 -13.30 2.95 5.28
CA LEU A 139 -12.65 4.16 4.75
C LEU A 139 -11.27 3.88 4.17
N MET A 140 -10.51 2.98 4.79
CA MET A 140 -9.13 2.67 4.41
C MET A 140 -9.02 1.63 3.28
N ALA A 141 -10.00 0.73 3.13
CA ALA A 141 -9.92 -0.37 2.19
C ALA A 141 -9.74 0.10 0.73
N PRO A 142 -10.51 1.06 0.20
CA PRO A 142 -10.30 1.57 -1.16
C PRO A 142 -8.90 2.13 -1.39
N PHE A 143 -8.37 2.86 -0.39
CA PHE A 143 -7.01 3.38 -0.41
C PHE A 143 -5.99 2.24 -0.50
N VAL A 144 -6.13 1.20 0.33
CA VAL A 144 -5.26 0.02 0.33
C VAL A 144 -5.29 -0.76 -1.00
N PHE A 145 -6.45 -0.85 -1.67
CA PHE A 145 -6.53 -1.51 -2.98
C PHE A 145 -5.83 -0.71 -4.07
N ILE A 146 -6.00 0.62 -4.08
CA ILE A 146 -5.31 1.50 -5.04
C ILE A 146 -3.81 1.47 -4.80
N THR A 147 -3.37 1.60 -3.55
CA THR A 147 -1.94 1.54 -3.21
C THR A 147 -1.35 0.17 -3.54
N ALA A 148 -2.11 -0.93 -3.40
CA ALA A 148 -1.67 -2.25 -3.84
C ALA A 148 -1.53 -2.34 -5.37
N GLY A 149 -2.42 -1.69 -6.14
CA GLY A 149 -2.28 -1.56 -7.59
C GLY A 149 -1.03 -0.80 -8.00
N VAL A 150 -0.80 0.38 -7.39
CA VAL A 150 0.43 1.19 -7.61
C VAL A 150 1.68 0.40 -7.22
N PHE A 151 1.63 -0.32 -6.10
CA PHE A 151 2.72 -1.19 -5.67
C PHE A 151 3.02 -2.27 -6.71
N ASN A 152 2.00 -2.90 -7.29
CA ASN A 152 2.17 -3.91 -8.32
C ASN A 152 2.86 -3.34 -9.57
N GLY A 153 2.45 -2.14 -10.03
CA GLY A 153 3.09 -1.46 -11.16
C GLY A 153 4.55 -1.10 -10.88
N MET A 154 4.84 -0.56 -9.70
CA MET A 154 6.21 -0.25 -9.26
C MET A 154 7.09 -1.52 -9.18
N MET A 155 6.50 -2.64 -8.76
CA MET A 155 7.21 -3.91 -8.72
C MET A 155 7.47 -4.46 -10.10
N ALA A 156 6.51 -4.41 -11.02
CA ALA A 156 6.71 -4.82 -12.41
C ALA A 156 7.85 -4.04 -13.06
N SER A 157 7.85 -2.71 -12.94
CA SER A 157 8.92 -1.87 -13.50
C SER A 157 10.28 -2.10 -12.84
N THR A 158 10.31 -2.34 -11.52
CA THR A 158 11.53 -2.70 -10.80
C THR A 158 12.07 -4.05 -11.29
N PHE A 159 11.21 -5.07 -11.39
CA PHE A 159 11.63 -6.40 -11.84
C PHE A 159 12.10 -6.40 -13.30
N ASP A 160 11.48 -5.63 -14.17
CA ASP A 160 11.92 -5.45 -15.56
C ASP A 160 13.26 -4.73 -15.66
N ALA A 161 13.55 -3.79 -14.75
CA ALA A 161 14.81 -3.06 -14.71
C ALA A 161 16.01 -3.91 -14.25
N PHE A 162 15.77 -5.06 -13.60
CA PHE A 162 16.81 -5.94 -13.09
C PHE A 162 16.86 -7.27 -13.83
N ASP A 163 17.97 -7.55 -14.50
CA ASP A 163 18.24 -8.87 -15.09
C ASP A 163 18.71 -9.87 -14.02
N PHE A 164 17.75 -10.43 -13.28
CA PHE A 164 18.02 -11.41 -12.23
C PHE A 164 18.69 -12.68 -12.78
N ALA A 165 18.40 -13.05 -14.03
CA ALA A 165 19.00 -14.21 -14.67
C ALA A 165 20.50 -14.00 -14.86
N ARG A 166 20.90 -12.80 -15.30
CA ARG A 166 22.30 -12.40 -15.41
C ARG A 166 23.00 -12.32 -14.06
N LEU A 167 22.36 -11.72 -13.04
CA LEU A 167 22.90 -11.64 -11.68
C LEU A 167 23.18 -13.02 -11.06
N ILE A 168 22.37 -14.03 -11.36
CA ILE A 168 22.56 -15.41 -10.90
C ILE A 168 23.62 -16.14 -11.74
N ALA A 169 23.73 -15.81 -13.04
CA ALA A 169 24.66 -16.45 -13.96
C ALA A 169 26.11 -15.94 -13.83
N GLU A 170 26.33 -14.71 -13.35
CA GLU A 170 27.67 -14.09 -13.28
C GLU A 170 28.61 -14.78 -12.26
N GLU A 171 28.12 -15.46 -11.23
CA GLU A 171 28.95 -16.29 -10.34
C GLU A 171 28.21 -17.54 -9.82
N PRO A 172 28.23 -18.64 -10.59
CA PRO A 172 27.65 -19.91 -10.16
C PRO A 172 28.39 -20.46 -8.92
N GLY A 173 27.71 -20.50 -7.78
CA GLY A 173 28.22 -21.14 -6.55
C GLY A 173 28.76 -20.19 -5.47
N SER A 174 28.81 -18.88 -5.71
CA SER A 174 29.06 -17.91 -4.64
C SER A 174 27.74 -17.52 -3.95
N PRO A 175 27.68 -17.45 -2.61
CA PRO A 175 26.45 -17.07 -1.89
C PRO A 175 26.11 -15.58 -2.03
N GLY A 176 27.04 -14.75 -2.48
CA GLY A 176 26.89 -13.29 -2.57
C GLY A 176 25.84 -12.82 -3.58
N PRO A 177 25.95 -13.17 -4.88
CA PRO A 177 24.98 -12.81 -5.90
C PRO A 177 23.59 -13.36 -5.63
N LEU A 178 23.50 -14.58 -5.08
CA LEU A 178 22.21 -15.18 -4.67
C LEU A 178 21.59 -14.46 -3.47
N ALA A 179 22.41 -14.06 -2.49
CA ALA A 179 21.92 -13.23 -1.39
C ALA A 179 21.48 -11.85 -1.87
N LEU A 180 22.21 -11.24 -2.81
CA LEU A 180 21.88 -9.93 -3.37
C LEU A 180 20.58 -9.99 -4.20
N SER A 181 20.41 -11.02 -5.03
CA SER A 181 19.21 -11.21 -5.85
C SER A 181 17.95 -11.48 -5.03
N LEU A 182 18.09 -12.05 -3.83
CA LEU A 182 17.00 -12.20 -2.86
C LEU A 182 16.79 -10.94 -2.00
N ALA A 183 17.87 -10.25 -1.61
CA ALA A 183 17.80 -9.09 -0.74
C ALA A 183 17.24 -7.86 -1.45
N LEU A 184 17.58 -7.66 -2.73
CA LEU A 184 17.18 -6.48 -3.50
C LEU A 184 15.65 -6.38 -3.67
N PRO A 185 14.90 -7.43 -4.06
CA PRO A 185 13.44 -7.40 -4.07
C PRO A 185 12.87 -7.10 -2.68
N VAL A 186 13.45 -7.66 -1.61
CA VAL A 186 12.99 -7.39 -0.24
C VAL A 186 13.23 -5.93 0.14
N ALA A 187 14.39 -5.37 -0.21
CA ALA A 187 14.75 -3.99 0.08
C ALA A 187 13.85 -2.98 -0.65
N VAL A 188 13.35 -3.33 -1.85
CA VAL A 188 12.41 -2.49 -2.60
C VAL A 188 10.95 -2.71 -2.16
N THR A 189 10.56 -3.98 -1.94
CA THR A 189 9.18 -4.34 -1.55
C THR A 189 8.85 -3.95 -0.12
N ALA A 190 9.80 -4.00 0.81
CA ALA A 190 9.52 -3.75 2.22
C ALA A 190 9.10 -2.29 2.52
N PRO A 191 9.80 -1.25 2.03
CA PRO A 191 9.35 0.13 2.19
C PRO A 191 8.01 0.39 1.51
N ALA A 192 7.82 -0.12 0.29
CA ALA A 192 6.58 0.05 -0.44
C ALA A 192 5.41 -0.67 0.27
N TYR A 193 5.58 -1.91 0.73
CA TYR A 193 4.59 -2.59 1.56
C TYR A 193 4.33 -1.84 2.87
N ALA A 194 5.38 -1.31 3.51
CA ALA A 194 5.26 -0.53 4.73
C ALA A 194 4.36 0.71 4.52
N MET A 195 4.60 1.45 3.44
CA MET A 195 3.87 2.66 3.07
C MET A 195 2.45 2.34 2.58
N LEU A 196 2.31 1.36 1.71
CA LEU A 196 1.12 1.16 0.88
C LEU A 196 0.11 0.18 1.51
N VAL A 197 0.53 -0.71 2.41
CA VAL A 197 -0.35 -1.76 2.95
C VAL A 197 -0.31 -1.80 4.48
N PHE A 198 0.87 -1.93 5.07
CA PHE A 198 1.01 -2.09 6.52
C PHE A 198 0.55 -0.84 7.29
N ALA A 199 1.09 0.32 6.94
CA ALA A 199 0.80 1.55 7.67
C ALA A 199 -0.68 1.96 7.57
N PRO A 200 -1.31 1.99 6.38
CA PRO A 200 -2.76 2.24 6.26
C PRO A 200 -3.60 1.29 7.11
N GLY A 201 -3.28 -0.01 7.06
CA GLY A 201 -3.99 -1.02 7.83
C GLY A 201 -3.80 -0.87 9.34
N ARG A 202 -2.60 -0.43 9.78
CA ARG A 202 -2.32 -0.15 11.20
C ARG A 202 -3.09 1.07 11.71
N ILE A 203 -3.23 2.11 10.89
CA ILE A 203 -4.04 3.29 11.19
C ILE A 203 -5.53 2.91 11.30
N ALA A 204 -6.02 2.04 10.41
CA ALA A 204 -7.42 1.60 10.46
C ALA A 204 -7.72 0.69 11.67
N ASP A 205 -6.81 -0.22 12.01
CA ASP A 205 -6.98 -1.20 13.08
C ASP A 205 -5.81 -1.25 14.09
N PRO A 206 -5.70 -0.24 14.96
CA PRO A 206 -4.66 -0.18 15.97
C PRO A 206 -4.91 -1.22 17.07
N GLY A 207 -4.09 -2.26 17.10
CA GLY A 207 -4.20 -3.35 18.08
C GLY A 207 -3.95 -4.75 17.53
N GLY A 208 -3.86 -4.91 16.20
CA GLY A 208 -3.48 -6.19 15.60
C GLY A 208 -2.09 -6.66 16.05
N PRO A 209 -1.87 -7.96 16.29
CA PRO A 209 -0.56 -8.48 16.68
C PRO A 209 0.44 -8.32 15.52
N VAL A 210 1.71 -7.99 15.83
CA VAL A 210 2.80 -7.83 14.83
C VAL A 210 2.93 -9.07 13.95
N PHE A 211 2.76 -10.26 14.53
CA PHE A 211 2.78 -11.52 13.80
C PHE A 211 1.75 -11.59 12.66
N ALA A 212 0.55 -11.03 12.84
CA ALA A 212 -0.45 -11.00 11.77
C ALA A 212 0.03 -10.19 10.57
N TRP A 213 0.79 -9.11 10.81
CA TRP A 213 1.36 -8.29 9.74
C TRP A 213 2.50 -8.96 8.98
N LEU A 214 3.31 -9.77 9.68
CA LEU A 214 4.30 -10.61 9.02
C LEU A 214 3.62 -11.63 8.10
N VAL A 215 2.57 -12.30 8.59
CA VAL A 215 1.80 -13.26 7.78
C VAL A 215 1.18 -12.56 6.56
N ARG A 216 0.58 -11.38 6.74
CA ARG A 216 0.03 -10.57 5.64
C ARG A 216 1.09 -10.18 4.62
N TYR A 217 2.29 -9.83 5.07
CA TYR A 217 3.41 -9.50 4.19
C TYR A 217 3.80 -10.69 3.32
N LEU A 218 3.96 -11.87 3.94
CA LEU A 218 4.31 -13.10 3.22
C LEU A 218 3.21 -13.51 2.22
N VAL A 219 1.95 -13.32 2.59
CA VAL A 219 0.81 -13.57 1.70
C VAL A 219 0.78 -12.57 0.54
N CYS A 220 1.07 -11.28 0.79
CA CYS A 220 1.20 -10.27 -0.23
C CYS A 220 2.36 -10.60 -1.21
N LEU A 221 3.53 -10.96 -0.68
CA LEU A 221 4.67 -11.41 -1.48
C LEU A 221 4.32 -12.63 -2.34
N ALA A 222 3.61 -13.61 -1.79
CA ALA A 222 3.15 -14.76 -2.56
C ALA A 222 2.21 -14.35 -3.70
N GLY A 223 1.27 -13.43 -3.43
CA GLY A 223 0.38 -12.86 -4.44
C GLY A 223 1.14 -12.12 -5.55
N LEU A 224 2.16 -11.33 -5.20
CA LEU A 224 3.03 -10.66 -6.17
C LEU A 224 3.80 -11.65 -7.03
N VAL A 225 4.41 -12.68 -6.43
CA VAL A 225 5.16 -13.71 -7.16
C VAL A 225 4.25 -14.43 -8.14
N ILE A 226 3.03 -14.78 -7.71
CA ILE A 226 2.02 -15.38 -8.59
C ILE A 226 1.65 -14.41 -9.72
N GLY A 227 1.32 -13.15 -9.41
CA GLY A 227 0.95 -12.15 -10.41
C GLY A 227 2.05 -11.90 -11.45
N ALA A 228 3.30 -11.76 -11.01
CA ALA A 228 4.45 -11.60 -11.88
C ALA A 228 4.66 -12.83 -12.78
N SER A 229 4.52 -14.04 -12.21
CA SER A 229 4.64 -15.30 -12.98
C SER A 229 3.59 -15.40 -14.09
N TRP A 230 2.37 -14.91 -13.84
CA TRP A 230 1.31 -14.83 -14.85
C TRP A 230 1.64 -13.85 -15.98
N LEU A 231 2.12 -12.65 -15.64
CA LEU A 231 2.48 -11.64 -16.64
C LEU A 231 3.60 -12.13 -17.56
N VAL A 232 4.60 -12.83 -17.00
CA VAL A 232 5.65 -13.48 -17.80
C VAL A 232 5.06 -14.55 -18.73
N ALA A 233 4.14 -15.39 -18.24
CA ALA A 233 3.54 -16.45 -19.03
C ALA A 233 2.58 -15.97 -20.13
N ILE A 234 1.96 -14.79 -19.95
CA ILE A 234 1.07 -14.17 -20.96
C ILE A 234 1.88 -13.35 -21.98
N GLY A 235 2.97 -12.70 -21.55
CA GLY A 235 3.83 -11.88 -22.41
C GLY A 235 4.82 -12.67 -23.28
N SER A 236 4.93 -13.99 -23.09
CA SER A 236 5.74 -14.95 -23.86
C SER A 236 4.92 -15.72 -24.89
#